data_AF-A0A0H5Q3T5-F1
#
_entry.id   AF-A0A0H5Q3T5-F1
#
_cell.length_a   1.000
_cell.length_b   1.000
_cell.length_c   1.000
_cell.angle_alpha   90.00
_cell.angle_beta   90.00
_cell.angle_gamma   90.00
#
_symmetry.space_group_name_H-M   'P 1'
#
loop_
_entity.id
_entity.type
_entity.pdbx_description
1 polymer ?
#
loop_
_entity_poly.entity_id
_entity_poly.type
_entity_poly.pdbx_seq_one_letter_code
_entity_poly.pdbx_strand_id
1 'polypeptide(L)'
;MAQKSAGDTRNGYFGGRVSHTAGMSNPLTLDGPTFWRENYGIENRKEFDATVQKFLPSVLPFGNLGTDNVALAAGYQLPYGQTGLLFQAGLKLEGYSGPEKASGSTILALQQQGALHNVQEIAMGTLIIPNCFQVAIEGVVAGKPIVNVIGLQNAGGTAAGAAAATAAAWESATGPLKQLSSGYAMVNYHAVDIGSSTGGIVDLASVATGGAGAGSFATRGACALVKWNGSSRSRSTRGRLYFGPLQEGNVNADGATLAAGAVTVFATTFAAFRTSLAGAGYPLVVLSRTLNTAFPVTSSSIEGTIATQRRRIRS
;
A
#
# COMPACT_ATOMS: atom_id res chain seq x y z
N MET A 1 46.14 63.54 -25.97
CA MET A 1 47.45 63.15 -26.55
C MET A 1 48.12 62.20 -25.55
N ALA A 2 48.55 60.97 -25.84
CA ALA A 2 48.58 60.17 -27.06
C ALA A 2 48.64 58.67 -26.66
N GLN A 3 48.19 57.81 -27.57
CA GLN A 3 48.09 56.35 -27.51
C GLN A 3 49.43 55.61 -27.72
N LYS A 4 49.50 54.33 -27.27
CA LYS A 4 49.84 53.09 -28.06
C LYS A 4 50.02 51.90 -27.07
N SER A 5 49.30 50.78 -27.13
CA SER A 5 49.21 49.72 -28.19
C SER A 5 50.55 48.96 -28.35
N ALA A 6 50.72 47.63 -28.40
CA ALA A 6 49.85 46.44 -28.50
C ALA A 6 50.70 45.15 -28.26
N GLY A 7 50.03 43.98 -28.19
CA GLY A 7 50.58 42.63 -28.48
C GLY A 7 50.24 41.61 -27.39
N ASP A 8 49.12 40.88 -27.42
CA ASP A 8 48.73 39.74 -28.28
C ASP A 8 49.67 38.53 -28.20
N THR A 9 49.23 37.44 -27.54
CA THR A 9 49.06 36.10 -28.16
C THR A 9 48.46 35.07 -27.19
N ARG A 10 47.20 34.69 -27.49
CA ARG A 10 46.64 33.34 -27.68
C ARG A 10 46.78 32.20 -26.65
N ASN A 11 45.61 31.55 -26.49
CA ASN A 11 45.32 30.12 -26.40
C ASN A 11 45.46 29.37 -25.06
N GLY A 12 44.33 28.81 -24.62
CA GLY A 12 44.29 27.80 -23.56
C GLY A 12 42.88 27.47 -23.07
N TYR A 13 41.97 27.11 -23.98
CA TYR A 13 40.67 26.50 -23.67
C TYR A 13 40.85 25.23 -22.83
N PHE A 14 40.28 25.15 -21.62
CA PHE A 14 39.79 23.90 -21.02
C PHE A 14 38.67 24.21 -20.02
N GLY A 15 37.45 24.34 -20.56
CA GLY A 15 36.22 24.35 -19.78
C GLY A 15 35.84 22.93 -19.35
N GLY A 16 36.23 22.53 -18.14
CA GLY A 16 35.74 21.32 -17.48
C GLY A 16 34.38 21.57 -16.82
N ARG A 17 33.31 21.59 -17.61
CA ARG A 17 31.94 21.67 -17.09
C ARG A 17 31.53 20.27 -16.62
N VAL A 18 31.67 19.97 -15.33
CA VAL A 18 31.14 18.74 -14.73
C VAL A 18 29.62 18.85 -14.68
N SER A 19 28.97 18.30 -15.71
CA SER A 19 27.54 18.02 -15.72
C SER A 19 27.27 16.81 -14.84
N HIS A 20 26.81 17.04 -13.60
CA HIS A 20 26.12 15.99 -12.85
C HIS A 20 24.75 15.77 -13.46
N THR A 21 24.69 14.87 -14.44
CA THR A 21 23.45 14.25 -14.89
C THR A 21 22.99 13.33 -13.76
N ALA A 22 22.04 13.79 -12.96
CA ALA A 22 21.35 12.95 -11.99
C ALA A 22 20.63 11.83 -12.77
N GLY A 23 21.18 10.62 -12.71
CA GLY A 23 20.55 9.41 -13.21
C GLY A 23 19.31 9.10 -12.37
N MET A 24 18.16 9.65 -12.79
CA MET A 24 16.87 9.03 -12.50
C MET A 24 16.68 7.83 -13.43
N SER A 25 17.33 6.71 -13.11
CA SER A 25 16.93 5.37 -13.58
C SER A 25 15.89 4.86 -12.57
N ASN A 26 14.61 4.65 -12.87
CA ASN A 26 13.97 4.32 -14.13
C ASN A 26 12.73 5.21 -14.35
N PRO A 27 12.61 5.98 -15.45
CA PRO A 27 11.28 6.10 -16.03
C PRO A 27 10.81 4.67 -16.28
N LEU A 28 9.56 4.32 -15.92
CA LEU A 28 8.92 3.06 -16.30
C LEU A 28 9.44 2.66 -17.67
N THR A 29 10.42 1.73 -17.72
CA THR A 29 10.95 1.30 -19.00
C THR A 29 9.74 0.66 -19.63
N LEU A 30 9.27 1.29 -20.70
CA LEU A 30 8.34 0.65 -21.60
C LEU A 30 9.15 -0.50 -22.15
N ASP A 31 9.10 -1.64 -21.45
CA ASP A 31 9.71 -2.88 -21.87
C ASP A 31 8.98 -3.25 -23.14
N GLY A 32 9.42 -2.69 -24.27
CA GLY A 32 8.66 -2.76 -25.52
C GLY A 32 8.80 -4.15 -26.12
N PRO A 33 9.29 -4.28 -27.36
CA PRO A 33 9.49 -5.57 -28.04
C PRO A 33 10.18 -6.67 -27.21
N THR A 34 11.10 -6.31 -26.30
CA THR A 34 11.82 -7.26 -25.43
C THR A 34 10.89 -8.04 -24.51
N PHE A 35 9.87 -7.39 -23.95
CA PHE A 35 8.89 -8.05 -23.06
C PHE A 35 8.19 -9.20 -23.77
N TRP A 36 7.70 -8.96 -24.99
CA TRP A 36 6.97 -9.96 -25.77
C TRP A 36 7.85 -11.16 -26.14
N ARG A 37 9.14 -10.91 -26.41
CA ARG A 37 10.11 -11.97 -26.67
C ARG A 37 10.37 -12.83 -25.44
N GLU A 38 10.67 -12.20 -24.32
CA GLU A 38 11.06 -12.90 -23.09
C GLU A 38 9.89 -13.68 -22.47
N ASN A 39 8.67 -13.14 -22.53
CA ASN A 39 7.52 -13.72 -21.86
C ASN A 39 6.66 -14.63 -22.76
N TYR A 40 6.69 -14.40 -24.07
CA TYR A 40 5.80 -15.08 -25.02
C TYR A 40 6.50 -15.63 -26.26
N GLY A 41 7.82 -15.47 -26.39
CA GLY A 41 8.57 -15.93 -27.56
C GLY A 41 8.25 -15.18 -28.85
N ILE A 42 7.65 -13.98 -28.77
CA ILE A 42 7.28 -13.17 -29.94
C ILE A 42 8.46 -12.27 -30.29
N GLU A 43 9.15 -12.54 -31.40
CA GLU A 43 10.43 -11.89 -31.72
C GLU A 43 10.28 -10.51 -32.33
N ASN A 44 9.16 -10.30 -33.05
CA ASN A 44 8.92 -9.10 -33.83
C ASN A 44 7.43 -8.73 -33.92
N ARG A 45 7.18 -7.54 -34.48
CA ARG A 45 5.85 -6.97 -34.64
C ARG A 45 4.92 -7.83 -35.51
N LYS A 46 5.44 -8.41 -36.58
CA LYS A 46 4.64 -9.20 -37.52
C LYS A 46 4.11 -10.46 -36.84
N GLU A 47 4.94 -11.11 -36.02
CA GLU A 47 4.54 -12.24 -35.18
C GLU A 47 3.54 -11.83 -34.10
N PHE A 48 3.73 -10.67 -33.48
CA PHE A 48 2.77 -10.13 -32.51
C PHE A 48 1.40 -9.95 -33.15
N ASP A 49 1.34 -9.26 -34.30
CA ASP A 49 0.09 -9.02 -35.02
C ASP A 49 -0.54 -10.34 -35.44
N ALA A 50 0.22 -11.28 -36.01
CA ALA A 50 -0.29 -12.59 -36.42
C ALA A 50 -0.83 -13.43 -35.24
N THR A 51 -0.20 -13.31 -34.06
CA THR A 51 -0.62 -14.03 -32.86
C THR A 51 -1.86 -13.37 -32.25
N VAL A 52 -1.85 -12.04 -32.09
CA VAL A 52 -2.90 -11.28 -31.42
C VAL A 52 -4.16 -11.12 -32.28
N GLN A 53 -4.02 -11.03 -33.61
CA GLN A 53 -5.15 -10.85 -34.53
C GLN A 53 -6.17 -11.99 -34.46
N LYS A 54 -5.75 -13.19 -34.04
CA LYS A 54 -6.64 -14.33 -33.78
C LYS A 54 -7.64 -14.06 -32.64
N PHE A 55 -7.33 -13.13 -31.72
CA PHE A 55 -8.14 -12.80 -30.55
C PHE A 55 -8.88 -11.47 -30.67
N LEU A 56 -8.53 -10.61 -31.64
CA LEU A 56 -9.20 -9.30 -31.81
C LEU A 56 -10.73 -9.40 -31.89
N PRO A 57 -11.33 -10.39 -32.61
CA PRO A 57 -12.79 -10.50 -32.68
C PRO A 57 -13.46 -10.86 -31.34
N SER A 58 -12.72 -11.48 -30.41
CA SER A 58 -13.26 -11.94 -29.12
C SER A 58 -12.91 -11.02 -27.95
N VAL A 59 -11.83 -10.23 -28.06
CA VAL A 59 -11.33 -9.35 -26.98
C VAL A 59 -11.85 -7.92 -27.10
N LEU A 60 -12.24 -7.46 -28.29
CA LEU A 60 -12.74 -6.10 -28.53
C LEU A 60 -14.17 -6.12 -29.08
N PRO A 61 -15.21 -6.25 -28.23
CA PRO A 61 -16.62 -6.15 -28.69
C PRO A 61 -17.00 -4.74 -29.15
N PHE A 62 -16.14 -3.74 -28.94
CA PHE A 62 -16.37 -2.36 -29.35
C PHE A 62 -15.82 -2.14 -30.76
N GLY A 63 -16.70 -2.27 -31.76
CA GLY A 63 -16.38 -2.10 -33.19
C GLY A 63 -16.04 -0.68 -33.63
N ASN A 64 -15.19 0.05 -32.90
CA ASN A 64 -14.76 1.39 -33.33
C ASN A 64 -13.46 1.92 -32.68
N LEU A 65 -12.54 1.05 -32.27
CA LEU A 65 -11.15 1.49 -32.13
C LEU A 65 -10.59 1.57 -33.55
N GLY A 66 -10.35 2.79 -34.04
CA GLY A 66 -9.90 3.04 -35.42
C GLY A 66 -8.76 2.11 -35.85
N THR A 67 -8.83 1.66 -37.10
CA THR A 67 -7.94 0.71 -37.80
C THR A 67 -7.10 -0.16 -36.86
N ASP A 68 -7.44 -1.45 -36.70
CA ASP A 68 -6.80 -2.48 -35.86
C ASP A 68 -5.29 -2.29 -35.58
N ASN A 69 -4.56 -1.80 -36.58
CA ASN A 69 -3.17 -1.35 -36.50
C ASN A 69 -2.81 -0.40 -35.35
N VAL A 70 -3.65 0.57 -34.96
CA VAL A 70 -3.31 1.54 -33.88
C VAL A 70 -3.39 0.86 -32.51
N ALA A 71 -4.42 0.04 -32.27
CA ALA A 71 -4.54 -0.71 -31.04
C ALA A 71 -3.41 -1.75 -30.91
N LEU A 72 -3.11 -2.45 -32.00
CA LEU A 72 -1.96 -3.35 -32.07
C LEU A 72 -0.65 -2.57 -31.84
N ALA A 73 -0.49 -1.37 -32.41
CA ALA A 73 0.67 -0.48 -32.24
C ALA A 73 0.90 -0.15 -30.77
N ALA A 74 -0.14 0.33 -30.12
CA ALA A 74 -0.11 0.67 -28.70
C ALA A 74 0.18 -0.55 -27.82
N GLY A 75 -0.50 -1.68 -28.05
CA GLY A 75 -0.31 -2.87 -27.23
C GLY A 75 1.09 -3.48 -27.35
N TYR A 76 1.66 -3.51 -28.57
CA TYR A 76 3.02 -4.00 -28.77
C TYR A 76 4.09 -3.11 -28.11
N GLN A 77 3.93 -1.78 -28.21
CA GLN A 77 4.89 -0.82 -27.65
C GLN A 77 4.74 -0.64 -26.14
N LEU A 78 3.52 -0.83 -25.61
CA LEU A 78 3.17 -0.58 -24.21
C LEU A 78 2.53 -1.85 -23.61
N PRO A 79 3.28 -2.92 -23.30
CA PRO A 79 2.69 -4.16 -22.79
C PRO A 79 1.96 -3.97 -21.46
N TYR A 80 2.39 -3.02 -20.64
CA TYR A 80 1.71 -2.66 -19.39
C TYR A 80 0.62 -1.59 -19.55
N GLY A 81 0.46 -1.04 -20.76
CA GLY A 81 -0.66 -0.19 -21.10
C GLY A 81 -1.95 -1.00 -21.17
N GLN A 82 -3.10 -0.32 -21.16
CA GLN A 82 -4.42 -0.95 -21.18
C GLN A 82 -4.56 -1.99 -22.31
N THR A 83 -4.13 -1.65 -23.52
CA THR A 83 -4.17 -2.57 -24.68
C THR A 83 -3.17 -3.71 -24.56
N GLY A 84 -1.97 -3.45 -24.02
CA GLY A 84 -0.96 -4.48 -23.79
C GLY A 84 -1.41 -5.53 -22.78
N LEU A 85 -2.02 -5.11 -21.67
CA LEU A 85 -2.56 -6.02 -20.65
C LEU A 85 -3.69 -6.90 -21.20
N LEU A 86 -4.54 -6.34 -22.08
CA LEU A 86 -5.57 -7.11 -22.78
C LEU A 86 -4.97 -8.21 -23.64
N PHE A 87 -3.92 -7.91 -24.40
CA PHE A 87 -3.24 -8.89 -25.23
C PHE A 87 -2.47 -9.94 -24.41
N GLN A 88 -1.83 -9.54 -23.30
CA GLN A 88 -1.20 -10.47 -22.35
C GLN A 88 -2.19 -11.49 -21.81
N ALA A 89 -3.41 -11.07 -21.48
CA ALA A 89 -4.46 -11.95 -21.00
C ALA A 89 -4.92 -12.94 -22.08
N GLY A 90 -5.10 -12.47 -23.32
CA GLY A 90 -5.44 -13.33 -24.46
C GLY A 90 -4.40 -14.43 -24.70
N LEU A 91 -3.12 -14.05 -24.76
CA LEU A 91 -2.00 -14.98 -24.97
C LEU A 91 -1.87 -16.03 -23.85
N LYS A 92 -2.04 -15.63 -22.59
CA LYS A 92 -1.97 -16.57 -21.45
C LYS A 92 -3.10 -17.60 -21.50
N LEU A 93 -4.29 -17.22 -21.98
CA LEU A 93 -5.44 -18.12 -22.05
C LEU A 93 -5.34 -19.15 -23.18
N GLU A 94 -4.67 -18.83 -24.29
CA GLU A 94 -4.42 -19.79 -25.39
C GLU A 94 -3.67 -21.04 -24.90
N GLY A 95 -2.72 -20.86 -23.98
CA GLY A 95 -1.98 -21.97 -23.35
C GLY A 95 -2.86 -22.93 -22.55
N TYR A 96 -4.07 -22.52 -22.16
CA TYR A 96 -4.99 -23.32 -21.34
C TYR A 96 -6.16 -23.94 -22.11
N SER A 97 -6.63 -23.33 -23.21
CA SER A 97 -7.84 -23.81 -23.89
C SER A 97 -7.59 -24.78 -25.05
N GLY A 98 -6.35 -24.94 -25.50
CA GLY A 98 -6.08 -25.59 -26.79
C GLY A 98 -6.71 -24.79 -27.96
N PRO A 99 -6.59 -25.30 -29.20
CA PRO A 99 -7.06 -24.59 -30.40
C PRO A 99 -8.59 -24.42 -30.49
N GLU A 100 -9.36 -25.00 -29.55
CA GLU A 100 -10.81 -24.89 -29.51
C GLU A 100 -11.32 -24.19 -28.24
N LYS A 101 -11.83 -22.96 -28.42
CA LYS A 101 -12.85 -22.30 -27.60
C LYS A 101 -12.46 -21.81 -26.20
N ALA A 102 -11.71 -20.70 -26.15
CA ALA A 102 -12.09 -19.61 -25.25
C ALA A 102 -13.12 -18.75 -25.99
N SER A 103 -14.43 -19.02 -25.81
CA SER A 103 -15.47 -18.14 -26.34
C SER A 103 -15.28 -16.73 -25.76
N GLY A 104 -15.55 -15.68 -26.54
CA GLY A 104 -15.43 -14.29 -26.05
C GLY A 104 -16.14 -14.04 -24.72
N SER A 105 -17.17 -14.84 -24.39
CA SER A 105 -17.84 -14.86 -23.09
C SER A 105 -16.98 -15.28 -21.89
N THR A 106 -16.02 -16.19 -22.03
CA THR A 106 -15.12 -16.59 -20.94
C THR A 106 -14.04 -15.54 -20.69
N ILE A 107 -13.56 -14.88 -21.74
CA ILE A 107 -12.66 -13.73 -21.63
C ILE A 107 -13.42 -12.55 -21.01
N LEU A 108 -14.66 -12.29 -21.43
CA LEU A 108 -15.51 -11.27 -20.80
C LEU A 108 -15.83 -11.62 -19.36
N ALA A 109 -16.05 -12.89 -19.01
CA ALA A 109 -16.34 -13.32 -17.64
C ALA A 109 -15.09 -13.26 -16.75
N LEU A 110 -13.89 -13.51 -17.27
CA LEU A 110 -12.62 -13.34 -16.55
C LEU A 110 -12.21 -11.87 -16.44
N GLN A 111 -12.46 -11.07 -17.48
CA GLN A 111 -12.35 -9.61 -17.40
C GLN A 111 -13.38 -9.06 -16.44
N GLN A 112 -14.61 -9.56 -16.43
CA GLN A 112 -15.62 -9.18 -15.46
C GLN A 112 -15.30 -9.73 -14.09
N GLN A 113 -14.69 -10.89 -13.88
CA GLN A 113 -14.32 -11.36 -12.54
C GLN A 113 -13.06 -10.66 -12.01
N GLY A 114 -12.07 -10.39 -12.85
CA GLY A 114 -10.86 -9.64 -12.50
C GLY A 114 -11.11 -8.13 -12.37
N ALA A 115 -11.97 -7.58 -13.23
CA ALA A 115 -12.56 -6.26 -13.03
C ALA A 115 -13.42 -6.33 -11.78
N LEU A 116 -14.50 -7.09 -11.66
CA LEU A 116 -15.38 -7.14 -10.48
C LEU A 116 -14.67 -7.50 -9.17
N HIS A 117 -13.49 -8.11 -9.14
CA HIS A 117 -12.70 -8.17 -7.89
C HIS A 117 -11.99 -6.84 -7.58
N ASN A 118 -11.53 -6.11 -8.59
CA ASN A 118 -10.99 -4.73 -8.48
C ASN A 118 -12.08 -3.63 -8.59
N VAL A 119 -13.32 -4.01 -8.90
CA VAL A 119 -14.44 -3.16 -9.35
C VAL A 119 -15.70 -3.51 -8.54
N GLN A 120 -15.73 -4.53 -7.69
CA GLN A 120 -16.59 -4.52 -6.49
C GLN A 120 -15.93 -3.79 -5.32
N GLU A 121 -14.68 -3.35 -5.49
CA GLU A 121 -14.21 -2.08 -4.92
C GLU A 121 -14.74 -0.84 -5.67
N ILE A 122 -15.68 -0.97 -6.64
CA ILE A 122 -16.47 0.20 -7.11
C ILE A 122 -17.20 0.75 -5.89
N ALA A 123 -16.66 1.88 -5.46
CA ALA A 123 -17.33 2.99 -4.83
C ALA A 123 -18.08 2.65 -3.54
N MET A 124 -17.37 2.08 -2.57
CA MET A 124 -17.43 2.83 -1.30
C MET A 124 -16.84 4.19 -1.64
N GLY A 125 -17.70 5.19 -1.83
CA GLY A 125 -17.28 6.54 -2.20
C GLY A 125 -16.08 6.93 -1.37
N THR A 126 -15.02 7.41 -2.05
CA THR A 126 -13.76 7.77 -1.40
C THR A 126 -14.10 8.61 -0.17
N LEU A 127 -13.69 8.13 0.99
CA LEU A 127 -13.96 8.82 2.23
C LEU A 127 -13.15 10.13 2.19
N ILE A 128 -13.83 11.28 2.11
CA ILE A 128 -13.16 12.58 2.10
C ILE A 128 -13.39 13.26 3.45
N ILE A 129 -12.41 13.15 4.33
CA ILE A 129 -12.39 13.86 5.62
C ILE A 129 -11.23 14.86 5.58
N PRO A 130 -11.50 16.18 5.54
CA PRO A 130 -10.48 17.20 5.43
C PRO A 130 -9.36 17.04 6.47
N ASN A 131 -8.11 17.33 6.05
CA ASN A 131 -6.93 17.36 6.91
C ASN A 131 -6.61 16.02 7.60
N CYS A 132 -7.01 14.90 7.01
CA CYS A 132 -6.81 13.57 7.59
C CYS A 132 -6.06 12.63 6.66
N PHE A 133 -5.34 11.70 7.27
CA PHE A 133 -4.63 10.63 6.59
C PHE A 133 -5.13 9.29 7.11
N GLN A 134 -5.22 8.31 6.23
CA GLN A 134 -5.40 6.91 6.60
C GLN A 134 -4.06 6.20 6.40
N VAL A 135 -3.53 5.58 7.45
CA VAL A 135 -2.25 4.85 7.40
C VAL A 135 -2.51 3.38 7.69
N ALA A 136 -2.19 2.52 6.72
CA ALA A 136 -2.13 1.08 6.89
C ALA A 136 -0.72 0.66 7.31
N ILE A 137 -0.65 -0.07 8.41
CA ILE A 137 0.56 -0.61 9.02
C ILE A 137 0.59 -2.09 8.66
N GLU A 138 1.50 -2.45 7.77
CA GLU A 138 1.59 -3.78 7.20
C GLU A 138 2.77 -4.55 7.78
N GLY A 139 2.48 -5.76 8.25
CA GLY A 139 3.48 -6.70 8.71
C GLY A 139 3.18 -8.11 8.26
N VAL A 140 4.10 -9.02 8.55
CA VAL A 140 4.01 -10.43 8.20
C VAL A 140 4.43 -11.29 9.39
N VAL A 141 3.68 -12.36 9.63
CA VAL A 141 4.04 -13.41 10.59
C VAL A 141 3.87 -14.77 9.93
N ALA A 142 4.94 -15.56 9.91
CA ALA A 142 4.92 -16.91 9.31
C ALA A 142 4.33 -16.92 7.88
N GLY A 143 4.69 -15.90 7.07
CA GLY A 143 4.21 -15.73 5.70
C GLY A 143 2.75 -15.28 5.56
N LYS A 144 2.07 -14.90 6.65
CA LYS A 144 0.71 -14.35 6.62
C LYS A 144 0.71 -12.84 6.82
N PRO A 145 0.10 -12.06 5.91
CA PRO A 145 0.04 -10.61 6.03
C PRO A 145 -0.91 -10.20 7.16
N ILE A 146 -0.55 -9.13 7.86
CA ILE A 146 -1.33 -8.52 8.93
C ILE A 146 -1.36 -7.03 8.64
N VAL A 147 -2.57 -6.46 8.61
CA VAL A 147 -2.77 -5.04 8.31
C VAL A 147 -3.59 -4.40 9.41
N ASN A 148 -3.05 -3.33 9.98
CA ASN A 148 -3.68 -2.47 10.96
C ASN A 148 -3.87 -1.09 10.36
N VAL A 149 -5.10 -0.55 10.39
CA VAL A 149 -5.38 0.77 9.80
C VAL A 149 -5.70 1.76 10.91
N ILE A 150 -5.04 2.92 10.85
CA ILE A 150 -5.27 4.04 11.78
C ILE A 150 -5.55 5.34 11.01
N GLY A 151 -6.20 6.28 11.69
CA GLY A 151 -6.44 7.63 11.17
C GLY A 151 -5.56 8.65 11.89
N LEU A 152 -5.00 9.60 11.15
CA LEU A 152 -4.22 10.72 11.66
C LEU A 152 -4.82 12.03 11.15
N GLN A 153 -4.65 13.11 11.92
CA GLN A 153 -5.10 14.45 11.51
C GLN A 153 -3.93 15.42 11.49
N ASN A 154 -3.72 16.12 10.38
CA ASN A 154 -2.78 17.24 10.26
C ASN A 154 -3.14 18.10 9.04
N ALA A 155 -3.47 19.38 9.26
CA ALA A 155 -3.90 20.29 8.19
C ALA A 155 -2.77 20.76 7.26
N GLY A 156 -1.51 20.73 7.72
CA GLY A 156 -0.34 21.09 6.92
C GLY A 156 0.58 19.91 6.62
N GLY A 157 0.16 18.70 6.96
CA GLY A 157 0.97 17.49 6.81
C GLY A 157 0.96 16.95 5.38
N THR A 158 1.90 16.07 5.08
CA THR A 158 1.89 15.25 3.86
C THR A 158 1.68 13.78 4.21
N ALA A 159 1.24 12.97 3.24
CA ALA A 159 1.11 11.52 3.41
C ALA A 159 2.47 10.87 3.75
N ALA A 160 3.57 11.36 3.17
CA ALA A 160 4.93 10.92 3.52
C ALA A 160 5.26 11.19 5.00
N GLY A 161 4.95 12.39 5.50
CA GLY A 161 5.16 12.73 6.90
C GLY A 161 4.27 11.90 7.85
N ALA A 162 3.03 11.60 7.44
CA ALA A 162 2.14 10.72 8.19
C ALA A 162 2.68 9.28 8.29
N ALA A 163 3.18 8.73 7.17
CA ALA A 163 3.84 7.42 7.16
C ALA A 163 5.08 7.40 8.05
N ALA A 164 5.97 8.39 7.91
CA ALA A 164 7.20 8.49 8.70
C ALA A 164 6.93 8.66 10.20
N ALA A 165 5.96 9.50 10.59
CA ALA A 165 5.57 9.67 11.98
C ALA A 165 4.98 8.38 12.57
N THR A 166 4.18 7.65 11.78
CA THR A 166 3.65 6.35 12.18
C THR A 166 4.74 5.32 12.37
N ALA A 167 5.68 5.21 11.43
CA ALA A 167 6.81 4.30 11.52
C ALA A 167 7.66 4.60 12.77
N ALA A 168 8.07 5.86 12.95
CA ALA A 168 8.86 6.27 14.11
C ALA A 168 8.16 5.95 15.45
N ALA A 169 6.86 6.22 15.56
CA ALA A 169 6.10 5.95 16.78
C ALA A 169 5.87 4.44 17.00
N TRP A 170 5.53 3.70 15.94
CA TRP A 170 5.20 2.28 16.00
C TRP A 170 6.42 1.40 16.33
N GLU A 171 7.57 1.74 15.75
CA GLU A 171 8.84 1.00 15.85
C GLU A 171 9.74 1.47 17.01
N SER A 172 9.36 2.54 17.71
CA SER A 172 10.09 3.06 18.87
C SER A 172 10.36 1.98 19.92
N ALA A 173 11.39 2.19 20.75
CA ALA A 173 11.76 1.24 21.81
C ALA A 173 10.62 0.94 22.80
N THR A 174 9.71 1.89 22.99
CA THR A 174 8.49 1.76 23.82
C THR A 174 7.22 1.62 22.97
N GLY A 175 7.37 1.33 21.68
CA GLY A 175 6.30 1.29 20.69
C GLY A 175 5.62 -0.08 20.57
N PRO A 176 4.44 -0.15 19.92
CA PRO A 176 3.69 -1.37 19.70
C PRO A 176 4.51 -2.52 19.09
N LEU A 177 5.40 -2.25 18.14
CA LEU A 177 6.20 -3.31 17.51
C LEU A 177 7.05 -4.07 18.54
N LYS A 178 7.58 -3.39 19.56
CA LYS A 178 8.43 -4.01 20.57
C LYS A 178 7.69 -4.92 21.54
N GLN A 179 6.36 -4.87 21.53
CA GLN A 179 5.49 -5.78 22.28
C GLN A 179 5.08 -7.02 21.49
N LEU A 180 5.44 -7.10 20.20
CA LEU A 180 5.21 -8.27 19.35
C LEU A 180 6.45 -9.16 19.31
N SER A 181 6.23 -10.44 19.01
CA SER A 181 7.29 -11.43 18.81
C SER A 181 8.30 -10.97 17.77
N SER A 182 9.58 -11.32 17.96
CA SER A 182 10.64 -11.12 16.95
C SER A 182 10.35 -11.80 15.61
N GLY A 183 9.44 -12.78 15.57
CA GLY A 183 8.93 -13.38 14.33
C GLY A 183 7.91 -12.52 13.56
N TYR A 184 7.50 -11.37 14.13
CA TYR A 184 6.73 -10.34 13.43
C TYR A 184 7.69 -9.39 12.73
N ALA A 185 7.57 -9.30 11.40
CA ALA A 185 8.35 -8.37 10.59
C ALA A 185 7.42 -7.32 9.98
N MET A 186 7.82 -6.07 10.03
CA MET A 186 7.20 -4.99 9.26
C MET A 186 7.46 -5.21 7.77
N VAL A 187 6.56 -4.67 6.94
CA VAL A 187 6.68 -4.70 5.49
C VAL A 187 6.60 -3.27 4.95
N ASN A 188 5.52 -2.56 5.27
CA ASN A 188 5.24 -1.26 4.68
C ASN A 188 4.32 -0.42 5.57
N TYR A 189 4.43 0.89 5.42
CA TYR A 189 3.44 1.87 5.89
C TYR A 189 2.84 2.55 4.66
N HIS A 190 1.58 2.21 4.37
CA HIS A 190 0.83 2.79 3.25
C HIS A 190 -0.04 3.94 3.75
N ALA A 191 0.33 5.17 3.44
CA ALA A 191 -0.40 6.37 3.83
C ALA A 191 -1.15 6.98 2.65
N VAL A 192 -2.42 7.29 2.88
CA VAL A 192 -3.31 7.96 1.91
C VAL A 192 -3.81 9.24 2.55
N ASP A 193 -3.61 10.37 1.88
CA ASP A 193 -4.32 11.61 2.20
C ASP A 193 -5.79 11.48 1.78
N ILE A 194 -6.67 11.49 2.78
CA ILE A 194 -8.12 11.37 2.58
C ILE A 194 -8.80 12.74 2.71
N GLY A 195 -8.04 13.84 2.70
CA GLY A 195 -8.58 15.20 2.69
C GLY A 195 -9.13 15.64 1.34
N SER A 196 -8.77 14.95 0.25
CA SER A 196 -9.27 15.21 -1.10
C SER A 196 -9.35 13.92 -1.92
N SER A 197 -10.10 13.95 -3.03
CA SER A 197 -10.20 12.81 -3.96
C SER A 197 -8.90 12.52 -4.74
N THR A 198 -7.96 13.46 -4.73
CA THR A 198 -6.65 13.36 -5.38
C THR A 198 -5.51 13.46 -4.36
N GLY A 199 -5.78 13.07 -3.11
CA GLY A 199 -4.79 13.13 -2.04
C GLY A 199 -3.55 12.29 -2.37
N GLY A 200 -2.40 12.73 -1.87
CA GLY A 200 -1.15 12.00 -2.06
C GLY A 200 -1.21 10.59 -1.45
N ILE A 201 -0.58 9.64 -2.13
CA ILE A 201 -0.40 8.26 -1.67
C ILE A 201 1.09 8.02 -1.54
N VAL A 202 1.51 7.43 -0.42
CA VAL A 202 2.91 7.13 -0.14
C VAL A 202 3.04 5.76 0.50
N ASP A 203 4.00 4.99 0.00
CA ASP A 203 4.48 3.75 0.60
C ASP A 203 5.85 4.01 1.24
N LEU A 204 5.98 3.62 2.50
CA LEU A 204 7.24 3.65 3.24
C LEU A 204 7.59 2.24 3.70
N ALA A 205 8.52 1.61 2.98
CA ALA A 205 8.98 0.27 3.32
C ALA A 205 9.66 0.23 4.69
N SER A 206 9.46 -0.87 5.42
CA SER A 206 10.16 -1.16 6.67
C SER A 206 10.54 -2.62 6.73
N VAL A 207 11.70 -2.89 7.36
CA VAL A 207 12.20 -4.23 7.65
C VAL A 207 12.35 -4.46 9.16
N ALA A 208 11.79 -3.56 9.98
CA ALA A 208 11.88 -3.65 11.42
C ALA A 208 11.18 -4.91 11.93
N THR A 209 11.76 -5.54 12.95
CA THR A 209 11.17 -6.71 13.59
C THR A 209 10.68 -6.40 15.00
N GLY A 210 9.76 -7.25 15.45
CA GLY A 210 9.27 -7.24 16.82
C GLY A 210 10.40 -7.39 17.85
N GLY A 211 10.12 -6.99 19.08
CA GLY A 211 11.11 -6.91 20.16
C GLY A 211 10.86 -7.83 21.34
N ALA A 212 9.65 -8.38 21.47
CA ALA A 212 9.37 -9.34 22.53
C ALA A 212 10.12 -10.64 22.21
N GLY A 213 10.70 -11.28 23.24
CA GLY A 213 11.57 -12.45 23.09
C GLY A 213 10.95 -13.57 22.24
N ALA A 214 11.76 -14.57 21.87
CA ALA A 214 11.33 -15.69 21.03
C ALA A 214 10.36 -16.64 21.76
N GLY A 215 9.15 -16.18 22.03
CA GLY A 215 8.04 -16.97 22.56
C GLY A 215 7.17 -17.52 21.43
N SER A 216 6.62 -18.71 21.65
CA SER A 216 5.58 -19.27 20.80
C SER A 216 4.35 -18.35 20.74
N PHE A 217 3.75 -18.24 19.56
CA PHE A 217 2.48 -17.55 19.40
C PHE A 217 1.37 -18.35 20.08
N ALA A 218 0.58 -17.72 20.95
CA ALA A 218 -0.49 -18.40 21.70
C ALA A 218 -1.46 -19.12 20.75
N THR A 219 -1.99 -18.35 19.80
CA THR A 219 -2.63 -18.85 18.58
C THR A 219 -2.46 -17.77 17.50
N ARG A 220 -2.40 -18.16 16.22
CA ARG A 220 -2.25 -17.19 15.11
C ARG A 220 -3.39 -16.16 15.02
N GLY A 221 -4.51 -16.36 15.72
CA GLY A 221 -5.67 -15.49 15.71
C GLY A 221 -5.91 -14.68 17.00
N ALA A 222 -5.10 -14.88 18.05
CA ALA A 222 -5.27 -14.16 19.31
C ALA A 222 -4.73 -12.74 19.18
N CYS A 223 -5.61 -11.76 19.44
CA CYS A 223 -5.28 -10.34 19.43
C CYS A 223 -5.76 -9.66 20.73
N ALA A 224 -5.01 -8.68 21.21
CA ALA A 224 -5.49 -7.72 22.18
C ALA A 224 -6.39 -6.70 21.48
N LEU A 225 -7.56 -6.42 22.04
CA LEU A 225 -8.44 -5.38 21.52
C LEU A 225 -8.07 -4.03 22.14
N VAL A 226 -7.53 -3.13 21.31
CA VAL A 226 -7.27 -1.75 21.69
C VAL A 226 -8.51 -0.93 21.38
N LYS A 227 -9.05 -0.25 22.39
CA LYS A 227 -10.17 0.68 22.26
C LYS A 227 -9.62 2.11 22.20
N TRP A 228 -9.94 2.81 21.12
CA TRP A 228 -9.64 4.23 20.97
C TRP A 228 -10.84 5.04 21.43
N ASN A 229 -10.66 5.88 22.44
CA ASN A 229 -11.74 6.69 23.02
C ASN A 229 -11.57 8.15 22.63
N GLY A 230 -12.57 8.71 21.95
CA GLY A 230 -12.71 10.16 21.78
C GLY A 230 -13.36 10.83 22.99
N SER A 231 -13.70 12.12 22.84
CA SER A 231 -14.31 12.94 23.90
C SER A 231 -15.74 12.54 24.27
N SER A 232 -16.42 11.74 23.45
CA SER A 232 -17.83 11.37 23.64
C SER A 232 -18.02 9.87 23.88
N ARG A 233 -19.19 9.50 24.41
CA ARG A 233 -19.61 8.09 24.54
C ARG A 233 -20.18 7.50 23.24
N SER A 234 -20.32 8.31 22.18
CA SER A 234 -20.90 7.88 20.90
C SER A 234 -20.01 6.85 20.20
N ARG A 235 -20.66 5.87 19.55
CA ARG A 235 -19.99 4.82 18.77
C ARG A 235 -19.14 5.39 17.63
N SER A 236 -19.57 6.50 17.02
CA SER A 236 -18.83 7.17 15.93
C SER A 236 -17.53 7.81 16.38
N THR A 237 -17.36 8.05 17.68
CA THR A 237 -16.16 8.66 18.28
C THR A 237 -15.21 7.62 18.90
N ARG A 238 -15.48 6.33 18.68
CA ARG A 238 -14.72 5.23 19.27
C ARG A 238 -14.21 4.30 18.18
N GLY A 239 -12.91 4.05 18.21
CA GLY A 239 -12.23 3.14 17.30
C GLY A 239 -11.87 1.82 17.99
N ARG A 240 -11.53 0.82 17.18
CA ARG A 240 -10.99 -0.46 17.65
C ARG A 240 -9.82 -0.87 16.78
N LEU A 241 -8.75 -1.38 17.40
CA LEU A 241 -7.62 -2.00 16.72
C LEU A 241 -7.41 -3.41 17.29
N TYR A 242 -7.12 -4.39 16.43
CA TYR A 242 -6.80 -5.75 16.84
C TYR A 242 -5.28 -5.93 16.81
N PHE A 243 -4.65 -5.79 17.97
CA PHE A 243 -3.20 -5.85 18.13
C PHE A 243 -2.73 -7.30 18.35
N GLY A 244 -1.90 -7.82 17.45
CA GLY A 244 -1.39 -9.18 17.54
C GLY A 244 -0.58 -9.61 16.31
N PRO A 245 -0.24 -10.90 16.20
CA PRO A 245 -0.59 -12.00 17.10
C PRO A 245 0.09 -11.91 18.47
N LEU A 246 -0.60 -12.42 19.49
CA LEU A 246 -0.10 -12.47 20.87
C LEU A 246 0.83 -13.67 21.13
N GLN A 247 1.76 -13.49 22.07
CA GLN A 247 2.61 -14.57 22.58
C GLN A 247 1.90 -15.34 23.70
N GLU A 248 2.29 -16.59 23.93
CA GLU A 248 1.75 -17.42 25.02
C GLU A 248 1.82 -16.72 26.39
N GLY A 249 2.94 -16.04 26.68
CA GLY A 249 3.11 -15.31 27.94
C GLY A 249 2.18 -14.10 28.13
N ASN A 250 1.45 -13.67 27.09
CA ASN A 250 0.46 -12.60 27.19
C ASN A 250 -0.95 -13.11 27.48
N VAL A 251 -1.17 -14.42 27.44
CA VAL A 251 -2.47 -15.07 27.57
C VAL A 251 -2.49 -15.88 28.86
N ASN A 252 -3.59 -15.81 29.61
CA ASN A 252 -3.75 -16.65 30.79
C ASN A 252 -3.97 -18.12 30.38
N ALA A 253 -3.77 -19.03 31.33
CA ALA A 253 -3.99 -20.48 31.11
C ALA A 253 -5.43 -20.84 30.70
N ASP A 254 -6.40 -19.94 30.89
CA ASP A 254 -7.78 -20.10 30.42
C ASP A 254 -7.92 -19.98 28.88
N GLY A 255 -6.89 -19.47 28.19
CA GLY A 255 -6.90 -19.23 26.75
C GLY A 255 -7.88 -18.15 26.28
N ALA A 256 -8.56 -17.45 27.20
CA ALA A 256 -9.64 -16.52 26.90
C ALA A 256 -9.31 -15.08 27.32
N THR A 257 -8.45 -14.91 28.31
CA THR A 257 -8.11 -13.60 28.87
C THR A 257 -6.62 -13.29 28.75
N LEU A 258 -6.29 -11.99 28.73
CA LEU A 258 -4.93 -11.49 28.76
C LEU A 258 -4.38 -11.56 30.19
N ALA A 259 -3.10 -11.86 30.30
CA ALA A 259 -2.37 -11.70 31.54
C ALA A 259 -2.42 -10.23 32.01
N ALA A 260 -2.66 -9.99 33.30
CA ALA A 260 -2.81 -8.63 33.85
C ALA A 260 -1.59 -7.73 33.57
N GLY A 261 -0.38 -8.32 33.59
CA GLY A 261 0.84 -7.64 33.18
C GLY A 261 0.83 -7.20 31.71
N ALA A 262 0.34 -8.05 30.80
CA ALA A 262 0.24 -7.73 29.38
C ALA A 262 -0.75 -6.58 29.13
N VAL A 263 -1.90 -6.57 29.81
CA VAL A 263 -2.88 -5.46 29.74
C VAL A 263 -2.22 -4.12 30.09
N THR A 264 -1.46 -4.08 31.19
CA THR A 264 -0.77 -2.88 31.67
C THR A 264 0.32 -2.40 30.71
N VAL A 265 1.12 -3.34 30.19
CA VAL A 265 2.20 -3.05 29.24
C VAL A 265 1.65 -2.53 27.92
N PHE A 266 0.61 -3.17 27.37
CA PHE A 266 -0.03 -2.73 26.13
C PHE A 266 -0.71 -1.36 26.30
N ALA A 267 -1.37 -1.11 27.43
CA ALA A 267 -1.98 0.19 27.72
C ALA A 267 -0.93 1.31 27.74
N THR A 268 0.19 1.08 28.42
CA THR A 268 1.32 2.02 28.48
C THR A 268 1.93 2.26 27.10
N THR A 269 2.13 1.18 26.34
CA THR A 269 2.68 1.23 24.97
C THR A 269 1.80 2.06 24.04
N PHE A 270 0.49 1.83 24.03
CA PHE A 270 -0.41 2.59 23.15
C PHE A 270 -0.64 4.03 23.63
N ALA A 271 -0.49 4.31 24.92
CA ALA A 271 -0.42 5.68 25.41
C ALA A 271 0.83 6.40 24.88
N ALA A 272 2.00 5.76 24.92
CA ALA A 272 3.25 6.29 24.37
C ALA A 272 3.17 6.50 22.85
N PHE A 273 2.62 5.53 22.11
CA PHE A 273 2.38 5.63 20.66
C PHE A 273 1.55 6.88 20.31
N ARG A 274 0.42 7.08 20.99
CA ARG A 274 -0.44 8.26 20.79
C ARG A 274 0.29 9.57 21.10
N THR A 275 1.03 9.62 22.21
CA THR A 275 1.82 10.80 22.60
C THR A 275 2.91 11.11 21.58
N SER A 276 3.60 10.08 21.06
CA SER A 276 4.62 10.23 20.02
C SER A 276 4.05 10.81 18.73
N LEU A 277 2.91 10.28 18.27
CA LEU A 277 2.19 10.78 17.10
C LEU A 277 1.75 12.24 17.26
N ALA A 278 1.18 12.58 18.42
CA ALA A 278 0.79 13.95 18.73
C ALA A 278 2.01 14.90 18.77
N GLY A 279 3.14 14.46 19.35
CA GLY A 279 4.39 15.22 19.37
C GLY A 279 5.00 15.44 17.98
N ALA A 280 4.76 14.52 17.04
CA ALA A 280 5.13 14.67 15.63
C ALA A 280 4.15 15.55 14.82
N GLY A 281 3.10 16.09 15.44
CA GLY A 281 2.08 16.90 14.76
C GLY A 281 1.03 16.09 13.99
N TYR A 282 0.95 14.77 14.20
CA TYR A 282 -0.03 13.87 13.58
C TYR A 282 -0.88 13.15 14.64
N PRO A 283 -1.68 13.87 15.44
CA PRO A 283 -2.53 13.25 16.46
C PRO A 283 -3.44 12.17 15.88
N LEU A 284 -3.58 11.08 16.65
CA LEU A 284 -4.45 9.95 16.31
C LEU A 284 -5.93 10.37 16.35
N VAL A 285 -6.70 9.96 15.33
CA VAL A 285 -8.13 10.25 15.23
C VAL A 285 -8.94 9.00 14.88
N VAL A 286 -10.20 8.98 15.30
CA VAL A 286 -11.21 8.04 14.79
C VAL A 286 -11.88 8.67 13.56
N LEU A 287 -11.69 8.03 12.41
CA LEU A 287 -12.33 8.44 11.16
C LEU A 287 -13.76 7.91 11.10
N SER A 288 -14.75 8.79 11.17
CA SER A 288 -16.16 8.41 11.08
C SER A 288 -16.66 8.53 9.64
N ARG A 289 -16.92 7.39 8.99
CA ARG A 289 -17.52 7.35 7.65
C ARG A 289 -18.96 7.86 7.64
N THR A 290 -19.72 7.58 8.70
CA THR A 290 -21.12 7.99 8.81
C THR A 290 -21.29 9.49 8.97
N LEU A 291 -20.39 10.13 9.72
CA LEU A 291 -20.45 11.57 10.01
C LEU A 291 -19.52 12.39 9.11
N ASN A 292 -18.74 11.72 8.25
CA ASN A 292 -17.70 12.31 7.43
C ASN A 292 -16.78 13.29 8.20
N THR A 293 -16.38 12.89 9.40
CA THR A 293 -15.60 13.73 10.32
C THR A 293 -14.61 12.90 11.12
N ALA A 294 -13.56 13.56 11.61
CA ALA A 294 -12.55 12.95 12.46
C ALA A 294 -12.75 13.37 13.92
N PHE A 295 -12.62 12.41 14.82
CA PHE A 295 -12.67 12.64 16.26
C PHE A 295 -11.32 12.38 16.91
N PRO A 296 -10.70 13.38 17.57
CA PRO A 296 -9.45 13.18 18.30
C PRO A 296 -9.54 12.06 19.32
N VAL A 297 -8.55 11.17 19.31
CA VAL A 297 -8.40 10.13 20.33
C VAL A 297 -7.77 10.76 21.57
N THR A 298 -8.53 10.83 22.66
CA THR A 298 -8.07 11.42 23.93
C THR A 298 -7.45 10.38 24.85
N SER A 299 -7.91 9.13 24.77
CA SER A 299 -7.36 8.02 25.54
C SER A 299 -7.46 6.68 24.80
N SER A 300 -6.68 5.71 25.25
CA SER A 300 -6.73 4.33 24.80
C SER A 300 -6.94 3.40 26.00
N SER A 301 -7.58 2.27 25.76
CA SER A 301 -7.69 1.19 26.76
C SER A 301 -7.57 -0.18 26.09
N ILE A 302 -7.16 -1.18 26.86
CA ILE A 302 -6.99 -2.56 26.40
C ILE A 302 -8.09 -3.42 27.03
N GLU A 303 -8.80 -4.19 26.22
CA GLU A 303 -9.75 -5.17 26.74
C GLU A 303 -8.99 -6.37 27.32
N GLY A 304 -9.35 -6.80 28.53
CA GLY A 304 -8.76 -7.99 29.15
C GLY A 304 -9.15 -9.31 28.47
N THR A 305 -10.21 -9.33 27.67
CA THR A 305 -10.62 -10.52 26.92
C THR A 305 -9.94 -10.55 25.56
N ILE A 306 -9.39 -11.71 25.18
CA ILE A 306 -8.75 -11.91 23.88
C ILE A 306 -9.80 -11.79 22.78
N ALA A 307 -9.51 -10.97 21.79
CA ALA A 307 -10.31 -10.85 20.60
C ALA A 307 -9.70 -11.66 19.45
N THR A 308 -10.55 -12.07 18.52
CA THR A 308 -10.09 -12.60 17.23
C THR A 308 -10.68 -11.74 16.12
N GLN A 309 -9.95 -11.58 15.02
CA GLN A 309 -10.41 -10.76 13.90
C GLN A 309 -11.74 -11.26 13.31
N ARG A 310 -12.03 -12.57 13.45
CA ARG A 310 -13.29 -13.21 13.01
C ARG A 310 -14.44 -13.10 14.00
N ARG A 311 -14.19 -12.98 15.32
CA ARG A 311 -15.23 -12.86 16.34
C ARG A 311 -15.24 -11.45 16.91
N ARG A 312 -16.09 -10.58 16.35
CA ARG A 312 -16.36 -9.26 16.94
C ARG A 312 -17.00 -9.48 18.31
N ILE A 313 -16.22 -9.26 19.38
CA ILE A 313 -16.75 -9.32 20.74
C ILE A 313 -17.82 -8.22 20.89
N ARG A 314 -19.03 -8.67 21.22
CA ARG A 314 -20.14 -7.83 21.64
C ARG A 314 -20.00 -7.64 23.15
N SER A 315 -19.15 -6.71 23.54
CA SER A 315 -19.09 -6.16 24.90
C SER A 315 -20.14 -5.06 25.05
#